data_AF-A0A6N3BBN9-F1
#
_entry.id   AF-A0A6N3BBN9-F1
#
_cell.length_a   1.000
_cell.length_b   1.000
_cell.length_c   1.000
_cell.angle_alpha   90.00
_cell.angle_beta   90.00
_cell.angle_gamma   90.00
#
_symmetry.space_group_name_H-M   'P 1'
#
loop_
_entity.id
_entity.type
_entity.pdbx_description
1 polymer ?
#
loop_
_entity_poly.entity_id
_entity_poly.type
_entity_poly.pdbx_seq_one_letter_code
_entity_poly.pdbx_strand_id
1 'polypeptide(L)'
;MNFYEKIEENLNNICFECKFYNTPECVPLKCNIGFAKNAAETAKVKGNQHIEDGLKLIPKNDTKLYNKALIAKSIASICRVCKECSLEHNDNCIISLARKSLEVTYLQEDVIFPGSILMYIVNVAKQDQGLADAIKEEYDKLLKEPTEEVIMDKSLIAKKTPILVDLKENETYLWCTCGKSSNVPFCNGAHIGTDFTPLSFVAKKTGKAKLCACNHTKTPPYCDGSHLKL
;
A
#
# COMPACT_ATOMS: atom_id res chain seq x y z
N MET A 1 -1.79 -1.24 10.22
CA MET A 1 -2.03 0.11 9.66
C MET A 1 -1.62 0.08 8.20
N ASN A 2 -2.51 0.38 7.27
CA ASN A 2 -2.14 0.42 5.85
C ASN A 2 -1.25 1.65 5.57
N PHE A 3 -0.52 1.65 4.45
CA PHE A 3 0.42 2.73 4.15
C PHE A 3 -0.24 4.13 4.06
N TYR A 4 -1.50 4.20 3.63
CA TYR A 4 -2.25 5.46 3.55
C TYR A 4 -2.68 6.00 4.92
N GLU A 5 -3.07 5.13 5.84
CA GLU A 5 -3.38 5.50 7.23
C GLU A 5 -2.14 6.12 7.88
N LYS A 6 -0.95 5.57 7.64
CA LYS A 6 0.29 6.12 8.17
C LYS A 6 0.61 7.51 7.61
N ILE A 7 0.32 7.75 6.34
CA ILE A 7 0.43 9.09 5.74
C ILE A 7 -0.54 10.04 6.42
N GLU A 8 -1.80 9.63 6.59
CA GLU A 8 -2.84 10.41 7.24
C GLU A 8 -2.46 10.79 8.68
N GLU A 9 -1.95 9.83 9.46
CA GLU A 9 -1.43 10.06 10.82
C GLU A 9 -0.30 11.10 10.82
N ASN A 10 0.70 10.94 9.96
CA ASN A 10 1.84 11.86 9.90
C ASN A 10 1.42 13.28 9.50
N LEU A 11 0.51 13.42 8.53
CA LEU A 11 -0.02 14.73 8.13
C LEU A 11 -0.87 15.36 9.25
N ASN A 12 -1.64 14.56 9.99
CA ASN A 12 -2.38 15.05 11.15
C ASN A 12 -1.45 15.55 12.26
N ASN A 13 -0.32 14.87 12.50
CA ASN A 13 0.68 15.32 13.47
C ASN A 13 1.27 16.68 13.09
N ILE A 14 1.49 16.96 11.80
CA ILE A 14 1.90 18.31 11.35
C ILE A 14 0.79 19.33 11.62
N CYS A 15 -0.46 18.97 11.34
CA CYS A 15 -1.60 19.85 11.63
C CYS A 15 -1.72 20.16 13.12
N PHE A 16 -1.50 19.20 14.02
CA PHE A 16 -1.59 19.44 15.48
C PHE A 16 -0.56 20.46 15.99
N GLU A 17 0.59 20.60 15.34
CA GLU A 17 1.59 21.65 15.66
C GLU A 17 1.26 23.01 15.02
N CYS A 18 0.29 23.08 14.11
CA CYS A 18 -0.07 24.32 13.45
C CYS A 18 -0.93 25.20 14.38
N LYS A 19 -0.47 26.42 14.67
CA LYS A 19 -1.19 27.38 15.53
C LYS A 19 -2.60 27.76 15.07
N PHE A 20 -2.91 27.54 13.79
CA PHE A 20 -4.23 27.80 13.21
C PHE A 20 -5.12 26.57 13.18
N TYR A 21 -4.65 25.41 13.64
CA TYR A 21 -5.42 24.18 13.56
C TYR A 21 -6.72 24.27 14.36
N ASN A 22 -7.83 23.85 13.73
CA ASN A 22 -9.20 23.99 14.28
C ASN A 22 -9.63 25.41 14.66
N THR A 23 -8.97 26.45 14.12
CA THR A 23 -9.42 27.84 14.22
C THR A 23 -10.08 28.29 12.91
N PRO A 24 -10.84 29.40 12.89
CA PRO A 24 -11.41 29.98 11.65
C PRO A 24 -10.36 30.33 10.59
N GLU A 25 -9.11 30.54 10.99
CA GLU A 25 -7.97 30.83 10.10
C GLU A 25 -7.38 29.55 9.47
N CYS A 26 -7.82 28.36 9.89
CA CYS A 26 -7.48 27.10 9.23
C CYS A 26 -8.15 27.02 7.86
N VAL A 27 -7.39 27.27 6.79
CA VAL A 27 -7.90 27.11 5.42
C VAL A 27 -7.11 26.01 4.70
N PRO A 28 -7.53 24.72 4.82
CA PRO A 28 -6.80 23.59 4.26
C PRO A 28 -6.48 23.72 2.77
N LEU A 29 -7.44 24.23 1.98
CA LEU A 29 -7.28 24.44 0.52
C LEU A 29 -6.19 25.45 0.15
N LYS A 30 -5.72 26.26 1.10
CA LYS A 30 -4.68 27.28 0.89
C LYS A 30 -3.35 26.92 1.54
N CYS A 31 -3.20 25.73 2.12
CA CYS A 31 -1.95 25.31 2.74
C CYS A 31 -1.47 23.95 2.24
N ASN A 32 -0.15 23.76 2.25
CA ASN A 32 0.51 22.59 1.69
C ASN A 32 0.11 21.31 2.42
N ILE A 33 -0.04 21.34 3.75
CA ILE A 33 -0.45 20.15 4.51
C ILE A 33 -1.90 19.77 4.22
N GLY A 34 -2.79 20.76 4.09
CA GLY A 34 -4.19 20.53 3.73
C GLY A 34 -4.33 19.95 2.32
N PHE A 35 -3.56 20.49 1.36
CA PHE A 35 -3.49 19.94 0.00
C PHE A 35 -2.96 18.51 -0.01
N ALA A 36 -1.83 18.24 0.66
CA ALA A 36 -1.24 16.91 0.75
C ALA A 36 -2.20 15.89 1.38
N LYS A 37 -2.96 16.30 2.42
CA LYS A 37 -3.96 15.47 3.08
C LYS A 37 -5.11 15.11 2.15
N ASN A 38 -5.67 16.10 1.44
CA ASN A 38 -6.71 15.87 0.44
C ASN A 38 -6.24 14.96 -0.70
N ALA A 39 -5.01 15.15 -1.18
CA ALA A 39 -4.41 14.28 -2.19
C ALA A 39 -4.25 12.84 -1.67
N ALA A 40 -3.68 12.65 -0.48
CA ALA A 40 -3.50 11.33 0.12
C ALA A 40 -4.84 10.60 0.37
N GLU A 41 -5.86 11.31 0.85
CA GLU A 41 -7.22 10.76 1.04
C GLU A 41 -7.85 10.38 -0.30
N THR A 42 -7.71 11.22 -1.32
CA THR A 42 -8.22 10.92 -2.66
C THR A 42 -7.54 9.69 -3.25
N ALA A 43 -6.22 9.55 -3.10
CA ALA A 43 -5.46 8.39 -3.54
C ALA A 43 -5.90 7.10 -2.80
N LYS A 44 -6.17 7.19 -1.49
CA LYS A 44 -6.70 6.08 -0.69
C LYS A 44 -8.05 5.58 -1.20
N VAL A 45 -8.96 6.49 -1.58
CA VAL A 45 -10.34 6.15 -2.00
C VAL A 45 -10.42 5.75 -3.47
N LYS A 46 -9.76 6.49 -4.37
CA LYS A 46 -9.90 6.35 -5.83
C LYS A 46 -8.73 5.63 -6.49
N GLY A 47 -7.70 5.27 -5.71
CA GLY A 47 -6.43 4.78 -6.23
C GLY A 47 -5.55 5.91 -6.79
N ASN A 48 -4.34 5.52 -7.20
CA ASN A 48 -3.35 6.43 -7.77
C ASN A 48 -3.68 6.73 -9.24
N GLN A 49 -4.49 7.78 -9.44
CA GLN A 49 -4.81 8.32 -10.76
C GLN A 49 -3.94 9.54 -11.10
N HIS A 50 -4.00 9.99 -12.35
CA HIS A 50 -3.36 11.22 -12.80
C HIS A 50 -4.35 12.38 -12.75
N ILE A 51 -3.91 13.54 -12.26
CA ILE A 51 -4.65 14.81 -12.36
C ILE A 51 -3.97 15.67 -13.41
N GLU A 52 -4.69 16.02 -14.47
CA GLU A 52 -4.20 16.96 -15.47
C GLU A 52 -3.84 18.30 -14.81
N ASP A 53 -2.65 18.82 -15.10
CA ASP A 53 -2.14 20.07 -14.52
C ASP A 53 -2.07 20.10 -12.97
N GLY A 54 -2.03 18.93 -12.32
CA GLY A 54 -2.09 18.81 -10.86
C GLY A 54 -1.05 19.62 -10.10
N LEU A 55 0.18 19.77 -10.65
CA LEU A 55 1.23 20.59 -10.05
C LEU A 55 0.83 22.06 -9.89
N LYS A 56 -0.04 22.60 -10.76
CA LYS A 56 -0.52 23.99 -10.68
C LYS A 56 -1.45 24.22 -9.48
N LEU A 57 -2.02 23.14 -8.92
CA LEU A 57 -2.93 23.18 -7.79
C LEU A 57 -2.22 23.28 -6.44
N ILE A 58 -0.91 23.01 -6.39
CA ILE A 58 -0.12 23.06 -5.16
C ILE A 58 -0.08 24.50 -4.63
N PRO A 59 -0.41 24.75 -3.34
CA PRO A 59 -0.37 26.09 -2.75
C PRO A 59 1.03 26.73 -2.81
N LYS A 60 1.14 27.88 -3.50
CA LYS A 60 2.42 28.63 -3.63
C LYS A 60 2.64 29.69 -2.56
N ASN A 61 1.57 30.13 -1.90
CA ASN A 61 1.58 31.26 -0.97
C ASN A 61 1.51 30.81 0.50
N ASP A 62 1.71 29.52 0.77
CA ASP A 62 1.76 29.01 2.13
C ASP A 62 3.12 29.32 2.76
N THR A 63 3.15 30.36 3.61
CA THR A 63 4.38 30.84 4.27
C THR A 63 4.58 30.25 5.66
N LYS A 64 3.75 29.27 6.06
CA LYS A 64 3.88 28.63 7.37
C LYS A 64 5.17 27.83 7.44
N LEU A 65 5.86 27.95 8.58
CA LEU A 65 6.99 27.08 8.90
C LEU A 65 6.47 25.81 9.54
N TYR A 66 6.83 24.67 8.97
CA TYR A 66 6.47 23.35 9.48
C TYR A 66 7.64 22.73 10.22
N ASN A 67 7.39 21.67 10.98
CA ASN A 67 8.46 20.91 11.62
C ASN A 67 9.15 20.01 10.58
N LYS A 68 10.45 20.25 10.34
CA LYS A 68 11.24 19.52 9.34
C LYS A 68 11.20 18.01 9.54
N ALA A 69 11.26 17.54 10.78
CA ALA A 69 11.23 16.10 11.07
C ALA A 69 9.89 15.47 10.69
N LEU A 70 8.78 16.15 10.94
CA LEU A 70 7.45 15.67 10.56
C LEU A 70 7.24 15.71 9.04
N ILE A 71 7.78 16.73 8.36
CA ILE A 71 7.79 16.79 6.88
C ILE A 71 8.58 15.61 6.31
N ALA A 72 9.79 15.38 6.81
CA ALA A 72 10.64 14.26 6.38
C ALA A 72 9.94 12.91 6.56
N LYS A 73 9.34 12.69 7.74
CA LYS A 73 8.57 11.48 8.06
C LYS A 73 7.38 11.26 7.13
N SER A 74 6.68 12.34 6.79
CA SER A 74 5.54 12.31 5.87
C SER A 74 5.97 12.01 4.44
N ILE A 75 7.03 12.66 3.95
CA ILE A 75 7.64 12.38 2.63
C ILE A 75 8.08 10.92 2.55
N ALA A 76 8.80 10.40 3.56
CA ALA A 76 9.24 9.00 3.60
C ALA A 76 8.06 8.02 3.49
N SER A 77 6.97 8.29 4.20
CA SER A 77 5.75 7.46 4.15
C SER A 77 5.06 7.49 2.79
N ILE A 78 5.05 8.66 2.14
CA ILE A 78 4.53 8.80 0.77
C ILE A 78 5.41 8.04 -0.23
N CYS A 79 6.74 8.18 -0.14
CA CYS A 79 7.69 7.45 -0.97
C CYS A 79 7.55 5.92 -0.80
N ARG A 80 7.17 5.44 0.39
CA ARG A 80 6.88 4.02 0.63
C ARG A 80 5.70 3.54 -0.22
N VAL A 81 4.62 4.33 -0.31
CA VAL A 81 3.47 4.05 -1.19
C VAL A 81 3.88 4.09 -2.66
N CYS A 82 4.64 5.10 -3.08
CA CYS A 82 5.09 5.20 -4.48
C CYS A 82 5.92 3.99 -4.92
N LYS A 83 6.73 3.40 -4.02
CA LYS A 83 7.51 2.19 -4.31
C LYS A 83 6.64 0.93 -4.46
N GLU A 84 5.56 0.84 -3.68
CA GLU A 84 4.60 -0.28 -3.76
C GLU A 84 3.63 -0.13 -4.92
N CYS A 85 3.53 1.08 -5.49
CA CYS A 85 2.73 1.36 -6.65
C CYS A 85 3.42 0.81 -7.90
N SER A 86 2.95 -0.34 -8.41
CA SER A 86 3.46 -0.96 -9.66
C SER A 86 3.09 -0.19 -10.94
N LEU A 87 2.78 1.11 -10.84
CA LEU A 87 2.44 1.99 -11.96
C LEU A 87 3.69 2.76 -12.43
N GLU A 88 3.73 3.12 -13.71
CA GLU A 88 4.77 3.99 -14.24
C GLU A 88 4.76 5.35 -13.53
N HIS A 89 5.93 5.85 -13.14
CA HIS A 89 6.03 7.05 -12.31
C HIS A 89 5.64 8.31 -13.10
N ASN A 90 4.77 9.13 -12.50
CA ASN A 90 4.33 10.40 -13.06
C ASN A 90 4.18 11.45 -11.93
N ASP A 91 4.69 12.66 -12.16
CA ASP A 91 4.62 13.75 -11.19
C ASP A 91 3.20 14.28 -10.97
N ASN A 92 2.29 14.08 -11.92
CA ASN A 92 0.85 14.39 -11.80
C ASN A 92 0.03 13.26 -11.18
N CYS A 93 0.67 12.17 -10.74
CA CYS A 93 -0.01 11.15 -9.93
C CYS A 93 -0.47 11.77 -8.60
N ILE A 94 -1.68 11.46 -8.15
CA ILE A 94 -2.26 12.06 -6.92
C ILE A 94 -1.31 11.94 -5.72
N ILE A 95 -0.69 10.77 -5.52
CA ILE A 95 0.23 10.55 -4.41
C ILE A 95 1.57 11.32 -4.58
N SER A 96 2.02 11.50 -5.83
CA SER A 96 3.17 12.36 -6.15
C SER A 96 2.87 13.82 -5.84
N LEU A 97 1.64 14.30 -6.09
CA LEU A 97 1.22 15.66 -5.76
C LEU A 97 1.24 15.91 -4.25
N ALA A 98 0.87 14.91 -3.44
CA ALA A 98 1.01 14.99 -1.99
C ALA A 98 2.47 15.19 -1.57
N ARG A 99 3.40 14.39 -2.13
CA ARG A 99 4.85 14.54 -1.90
C ARG A 99 5.33 15.92 -2.33
N LYS A 100 5.04 16.34 -3.57
CA LYS A 100 5.46 17.64 -4.14
C LYS A 100 4.98 18.82 -3.29
N SER A 101 3.77 18.74 -2.74
CA SER A 101 3.25 19.78 -1.84
C SER A 101 4.01 19.86 -0.52
N LEU A 102 4.57 18.75 -0.01
CA LEU A 102 5.46 18.78 1.16
C LEU A 102 6.85 19.27 0.80
N GLU A 103 7.37 18.93 -0.38
CA GLU A 103 8.70 19.35 -0.84
C GLU A 103 8.83 20.87 -0.88
N VAL A 104 7.85 21.57 -1.44
CA VAL A 104 7.86 23.04 -1.56
C VAL A 104 7.89 23.78 -0.21
N THR A 105 7.71 23.07 0.92
CA THR A 105 7.86 23.67 2.26
C THR A 105 9.31 23.93 2.64
N TYR A 106 10.28 23.25 2.00
CA TYR A 106 11.71 23.37 2.28
C TYR A 106 12.59 23.47 1.03
N LEU A 107 12.10 23.02 -0.12
CA LEU A 107 12.85 22.91 -1.36
C LEU A 107 12.36 23.97 -2.33
N GLN A 108 13.29 24.78 -2.85
CA GLN A 108 12.97 25.92 -3.72
C GLN A 108 12.84 25.49 -5.18
N GLU A 109 13.61 24.48 -5.57
CA GLU A 109 13.61 23.93 -6.91
C GLU A 109 12.89 22.58 -6.94
N ASP A 110 12.33 22.25 -8.10
CA ASP A 110 11.64 20.98 -8.28
C ASP A 110 12.60 19.79 -8.12
N VAL A 111 12.18 18.79 -7.35
CA VAL A 111 12.97 17.56 -7.13
C VAL A 111 12.45 16.44 -8.02
N ILE A 112 13.33 15.96 -8.89
CA ILE A 112 13.08 14.82 -9.76
C ILE A 112 13.02 13.54 -8.92
N PHE A 113 11.93 12.79 -9.03
CA PHE A 113 11.80 11.46 -8.47
C PHE A 113 11.67 10.42 -9.59
N PRO A 114 12.72 9.66 -9.91
CA PRO A 114 12.66 8.69 -11.01
C PRO A 114 12.11 7.32 -10.56
N GLY A 115 11.28 7.28 -9.50
CA GLY A 115 10.82 6.03 -8.87
C GLY A 115 11.85 5.32 -7.98
N SER A 116 13.10 5.78 -7.94
CA SER A 116 14.14 5.30 -7.01
C SER A 116 14.26 6.21 -5.79
N ILE A 117 13.96 5.67 -4.61
CA ILE A 117 14.08 6.42 -3.33
C ILE A 117 15.52 6.87 -3.08
N LEU A 118 16.51 6.06 -3.45
CA LEU A 118 17.92 6.43 -3.30
C LEU A 118 18.25 7.66 -4.16
N MET A 119 17.82 7.64 -5.43
CA MET A 119 18.06 8.76 -6.35
C MET A 119 17.28 10.01 -5.93
N TYR A 120 16.07 9.82 -5.40
CA TYR A 120 15.29 10.90 -4.81
C TYR A 120 16.03 11.59 -3.66
N ILE A 121 16.51 10.82 -2.68
CA ILE A 121 17.27 11.35 -1.53
C ILE A 121 18.51 12.11 -2.01
N VAL A 122 19.23 11.59 -3.01
CA VAL A 122 20.38 12.29 -3.63
C VAL A 122 19.94 13.62 -4.25
N ASN A 123 18.79 13.67 -4.93
CA ASN A 123 18.29 14.92 -5.51
C ASN A 123 17.81 15.92 -4.44
N VAL A 124 17.21 15.47 -3.34
CA VAL A 124 16.86 16.33 -2.19
C VAL A 124 18.13 16.90 -1.55
N ALA A 125 19.17 16.07 -1.38
CA ALA A 125 20.43 16.46 -0.75
C ALA A 125 21.17 17.59 -1.49
N LYS A 126 20.91 17.78 -2.80
CA LYS A 126 21.45 18.91 -3.57
C LYS A 126 20.95 20.27 -3.06
N GLN A 127 19.79 20.30 -2.41
CA GLN A 127 19.18 21.53 -1.88
C GLN A 127 19.21 21.55 -0.34
N ASP A 128 18.92 20.43 0.32
CA ASP A 128 18.90 20.33 1.79
C ASP A 128 19.36 18.94 2.26
N GLN A 129 20.65 18.83 2.61
CA GLN A 129 21.24 17.59 3.14
C GLN A 129 20.54 17.13 4.43
N GLY A 130 20.18 18.05 5.32
CA GLY A 130 19.54 17.70 6.60
C GLY A 130 18.14 17.11 6.42
N LEU A 131 17.38 17.64 5.46
CA LEU A 131 16.09 17.05 5.06
C LEU A 131 16.29 15.67 4.41
N ALA A 132 17.28 15.53 3.53
CA ALA A 132 17.58 14.25 2.88
C ALA A 132 17.95 13.15 3.90
N ASP A 133 18.80 13.48 4.88
CA ASP A 133 19.19 12.56 5.95
C ASP A 133 17.99 12.15 6.81
N ALA A 134 17.14 13.11 7.17
CA ALA A 134 15.91 12.85 7.93
C ALA A 134 14.93 11.97 7.15
N ILE A 135 14.73 12.21 5.85
CA ILE A 135 13.88 11.37 4.99
C ILE A 135 14.46 9.95 4.93
N LYS A 136 15.77 9.82 4.76
CA LYS A 136 16.45 8.53 4.70
C LYS A 136 16.26 7.76 6.00
N GLU A 137 16.47 8.40 7.14
CA GLU A 137 16.33 7.78 8.45
C GLU A 137 14.89 7.27 8.68
N GLU A 138 13.88 8.09 8.39
CA GLU A 138 12.47 7.71 8.50
C GLU A 138 12.10 6.60 7.52
N TYR A 139 12.60 6.65 6.29
CA TYR A 139 12.37 5.60 5.30
C TYR A 139 13.01 4.27 5.72
N ASP A 140 14.24 4.29 6.23
CA ASP A 140 14.93 3.11 6.74
C ASP A 140 14.19 2.51 7.94
N LYS A 141 13.56 3.34 8.80
CA LYS A 141 12.65 2.87 9.87
C LYS A 141 11.44 2.14 9.27
N LEU A 142 10.78 2.70 8.25
CA LEU A 142 9.64 2.06 7.58
C LEU A 142 9.97 0.71 6.92
N LEU A 143 11.22 0.49 6.50
CA LEU A 143 11.67 -0.79 5.96
C LEU A 143 11.94 -1.84 7.05
N LYS A 144 12.30 -1.38 8.26
CA LYS A 144 12.65 -2.22 9.41
C LYS A 144 11.47 -2.48 10.33
N GLU A 145 10.47 -1.60 10.31
CA GLU A 145 9.19 -1.87 10.94
C GLU A 145 8.73 -3.23 10.42
N PRO A 146 8.35 -4.17 11.32
CA PRO A 146 7.50 -5.26 10.89
C PRO A 146 6.35 -4.53 10.20
N THR A 147 6.15 -4.75 8.90
CA THR A 147 4.81 -4.53 8.37
C THR A 147 3.96 -5.29 9.36
N GLU A 148 3.14 -4.60 10.17
CA GLU A 148 1.93 -5.23 10.63
C GLU A 148 1.44 -5.88 9.36
N GLU A 149 1.47 -7.22 9.33
CA GLU A 149 0.76 -7.94 8.31
C GLU A 149 -0.60 -7.25 8.37
N VAL A 150 -0.90 -6.44 7.35
CA VAL A 150 -2.25 -6.38 6.87
C VAL A 150 -2.59 -7.85 6.89
N ILE A 151 -3.54 -8.23 7.73
CA ILE A 151 -4.13 -9.54 7.63
C ILE A 151 -4.79 -9.47 6.24
N MET A 152 -3.98 -9.62 5.18
CA MET A 152 -4.31 -10.28 3.93
C MET A 152 -4.88 -11.54 4.47
N ASP A 153 -6.21 -11.54 4.62
CA ASP A 153 -7.04 -12.54 5.28
C ASP A 153 -6.26 -13.84 5.27
N LYS A 154 -5.49 -14.18 6.31
CA LYS A 154 -4.47 -15.23 6.11
C LYS A 154 -5.29 -16.47 5.85
N SER A 155 -5.13 -17.09 4.68
CA SER A 155 -6.07 -18.11 4.22
C SER A 155 -6.29 -19.09 5.36
N LEU A 156 -7.53 -19.18 5.82
CA LEU A 156 -7.80 -19.91 7.04
C LEU A 156 -7.41 -21.36 6.81
N ILE A 157 -6.78 -21.97 7.83
CA ILE A 157 -6.55 -23.42 7.81
C ILE A 157 -7.91 -24.08 7.94
N ALA A 158 -8.53 -24.45 6.81
CA ALA A 158 -9.85 -25.07 6.84
C ALA A 158 -9.77 -26.49 7.44
N LYS A 159 -8.76 -27.28 7.05
CA LYS A 159 -8.40 -28.57 7.67
C LYS A 159 -6.90 -28.83 7.64
N LYS A 160 -6.34 -29.40 8.72
CA LYS A 160 -4.93 -29.85 8.79
C LYS A 160 -4.66 -31.20 8.09
N THR A 161 -5.61 -31.70 7.31
CA THR A 161 -5.48 -32.96 6.55
C THR A 161 -5.94 -32.76 5.10
N PRO A 162 -5.31 -33.41 4.12
CA PRO A 162 -5.77 -33.35 2.73
C PRO A 162 -7.11 -34.07 2.55
N ILE A 163 -7.86 -33.66 1.53
CA ILE A 163 -9.14 -34.28 1.17
C ILE A 163 -8.94 -35.09 -0.11
N LEU A 164 -9.33 -36.36 -0.06
CA LEU A 164 -9.36 -37.22 -1.24
C LEU A 164 -10.65 -36.95 -2.01
N VAL A 165 -10.54 -36.58 -3.28
CA VAL A 165 -11.68 -36.29 -4.16
C VAL A 165 -11.57 -37.11 -5.44
N ASP A 166 -12.70 -37.47 -6.02
CA ASP A 166 -12.77 -38.06 -7.35
C ASP A 166 -12.86 -36.92 -8.39
N LEU A 167 -11.85 -36.84 -9.26
CA LEU A 167 -11.81 -35.88 -10.37
C LEU A 167 -12.10 -36.60 -11.68
N LYS A 168 -12.72 -35.89 -12.63
CA LYS A 168 -12.94 -36.37 -14.00
C LYS A 168 -12.07 -35.59 -14.97
N GLU A 169 -11.45 -36.31 -15.90
CA GLU A 169 -10.61 -35.72 -16.94
C GLU A 169 -11.35 -34.64 -17.72
N ASN A 170 -10.66 -33.54 -18.02
CA ASN A 170 -11.16 -32.37 -18.74
C ASN A 170 -12.29 -31.60 -18.04
N GLU A 171 -12.68 -31.95 -16.81
CA GLU A 171 -13.57 -31.11 -16.00
C GLU A 171 -12.79 -29.99 -15.29
N THR A 172 -13.41 -28.81 -15.23
CA THR A 172 -12.90 -27.63 -14.51
C THR A 172 -13.45 -27.61 -13.10
N TYR A 173 -12.56 -27.42 -12.13
CA TYR A 173 -12.90 -27.30 -10.72
C TYR A 173 -12.39 -25.97 -10.17
N LEU A 174 -13.11 -25.41 -9.19
CA LEU A 174 -12.71 -24.20 -8.47
C LEU A 174 -12.23 -24.59 -7.08
N TRP A 175 -10.92 -24.55 -6.85
CA TRP A 175 -10.32 -24.82 -5.55
C TRP A 175 -10.41 -23.60 -4.64
N CYS A 176 -10.75 -23.82 -3.37
CA CYS A 176 -10.89 -22.76 -2.37
C CYS A 176 -9.52 -22.25 -1.92
N THR A 177 -9.27 -20.95 -2.09
CA THR A 177 -8.03 -20.28 -1.67
C THR A 177 -8.19 -19.50 -0.37
N CYS A 178 -9.41 -19.25 0.12
CA CYS A 178 -9.68 -18.41 1.30
C CYS A 178 -9.82 -19.16 2.63
N GLY A 179 -10.13 -20.47 2.58
CA GLY A 179 -10.33 -21.30 3.77
C GLY A 179 -11.70 -21.17 4.45
N LYS A 180 -12.57 -20.28 3.98
CA LYS A 180 -13.92 -20.05 4.52
C LYS A 180 -15.01 -20.94 3.91
N SER A 181 -14.68 -21.75 2.90
CA SER A 181 -15.67 -22.59 2.23
C SER A 181 -16.18 -23.69 3.15
N SER A 182 -17.50 -23.86 3.23
CA SER A 182 -18.11 -25.04 3.86
C SER A 182 -17.99 -26.31 2.99
N ASN A 183 -17.59 -26.16 1.73
CA ASN A 183 -17.39 -27.23 0.75
C ASN A 183 -15.92 -27.46 0.40
N VAL A 184 -15.00 -27.27 1.35
CA VAL A 184 -13.56 -27.55 1.12
C VAL A 184 -13.37 -28.99 0.63
N PRO A 185 -12.53 -29.22 -0.41
CA PRO A 185 -11.50 -28.32 -0.93
C PRO A 185 -12.00 -27.34 -2.00
N PHE A 186 -13.28 -27.36 -2.37
CA PHE A 186 -13.82 -26.54 -3.44
C PHE A 186 -14.42 -25.22 -2.95
N CYS A 187 -14.48 -24.25 -3.85
CA CYS A 187 -15.09 -22.95 -3.61
C CYS A 187 -16.62 -23.06 -3.52
N ASN A 188 -17.22 -22.34 -2.58
CA ASN A 188 -18.67 -22.18 -2.43
C ASN A 188 -19.12 -20.71 -2.47
N GLY A 189 -18.23 -19.77 -2.79
CA GLY A 189 -18.51 -18.33 -2.76
C GLY A 189 -18.21 -17.60 -1.45
N ALA A 190 -17.82 -18.28 -0.36
CA ALA A 190 -17.52 -17.65 0.93
C ALA A 190 -16.31 -16.68 0.93
N HIS A 191 -15.63 -16.51 -0.20
CA HIS A 191 -14.54 -15.53 -0.39
C HIS A 191 -15.05 -14.14 -0.79
N ILE A 192 -16.34 -13.98 -1.13
CA ILE A 192 -16.91 -12.68 -1.50
C ILE A 192 -16.73 -11.69 -0.34
N GLY A 193 -16.14 -10.53 -0.64
CA GLY A 193 -15.76 -9.52 0.37
C GLY A 193 -14.38 -9.70 0.99
N THR A 194 -13.57 -10.63 0.46
CA THR A 194 -12.16 -10.81 0.82
C THR A 194 -11.29 -10.62 -0.43
N ASP A 195 -9.97 -10.48 -0.26
CA ASP A 195 -9.02 -10.39 -1.38
C ASP A 195 -8.76 -11.73 -2.08
N PHE A 196 -9.40 -12.82 -1.64
CA PHE A 196 -9.22 -14.14 -2.23
C PHE A 196 -10.10 -14.39 -3.45
N THR A 197 -9.48 -14.97 -4.48
CA THR A 197 -10.18 -15.53 -5.64
C THR A 197 -9.90 -17.03 -5.73
N PRO A 198 -10.91 -17.89 -5.99
CA PRO A 198 -10.70 -19.33 -6.12
C PRO A 198 -9.78 -19.65 -7.31
N LEU A 199 -9.00 -20.72 -7.17
CA LEU A 199 -8.12 -21.19 -8.24
C LEU A 199 -8.92 -22.13 -9.16
N SER A 200 -9.08 -21.74 -10.41
CA SER A 200 -9.61 -22.62 -11.45
C SER A 200 -8.53 -23.59 -11.95
N PHE A 201 -8.84 -24.89 -12.01
CA PHE A 201 -7.95 -25.89 -12.60
C PHE A 201 -8.73 -26.95 -13.36
N VAL A 202 -8.11 -27.51 -14.40
CA VAL A 202 -8.65 -28.62 -15.20
C VAL A 202 -8.00 -29.91 -14.75
N ALA A 203 -8.79 -30.93 -14.44
CA ALA A 203 -8.28 -32.24 -14.08
C ALA A 203 -7.70 -32.96 -15.32
N LYS A 204 -6.43 -33.35 -15.25
CA LYS A 204 -5.71 -33.98 -16.37
C LYS A 204 -6.03 -35.46 -16.57
N LYS A 205 -6.60 -36.14 -15.58
CA LYS A 205 -6.94 -37.56 -15.59
C LYS A 205 -8.11 -37.82 -14.67
N THR A 206 -8.94 -38.80 -15.03
CA THR A 206 -10.01 -39.29 -14.16
C THR A 206 -9.42 -40.15 -13.04
N GLY A 207 -9.81 -39.89 -11.79
CA GLY A 207 -9.40 -40.69 -10.63
C GLY A 207 -9.32 -39.90 -9.32
N LYS A 208 -8.80 -40.57 -8.29
CA LYS A 208 -8.66 -39.99 -6.95
C LYS A 208 -7.45 -39.06 -6.87
N ALA A 209 -7.66 -37.85 -6.38
CA ALA A 209 -6.61 -36.87 -6.11
C ALA A 209 -6.67 -36.38 -4.66
N LYS A 210 -5.50 -36.11 -4.06
CA LYS A 210 -5.40 -35.46 -2.74
C LYS A 210 -5.29 -33.97 -2.94
N LEU A 211 -6.37 -33.25 -2.68
CA LEU A 211 -6.36 -31.79 -2.71
C LEU A 211 -6.00 -31.21 -1.34
N CYS A 212 -5.35 -30.05 -1.37
CA CYS A 212 -5.02 -29.31 -0.16
C CYS A 212 -6.30 -28.74 0.47
N ALA A 213 -6.39 -28.83 1.80
CA ALA A 213 -7.42 -28.18 2.60
C ALA A 213 -6.86 -27.31 3.73
N CYS A 214 -5.52 -27.24 3.88
CA CYS A 214 -4.89 -26.30 4.82
C CYS A 214 -4.61 -24.94 4.19
N ASN A 215 -4.71 -24.83 2.85
CA ASN A 215 -4.41 -23.65 2.03
C ASN A 215 -2.97 -23.11 2.10
N HIS A 216 -2.04 -23.89 2.64
CA HIS A 216 -0.61 -23.56 2.70
C HIS A 216 0.23 -24.46 1.78
N THR A 217 -0.40 -25.14 0.80
CA THR A 217 0.33 -25.93 -0.20
C THR A 217 1.15 -25.03 -1.11
N LYS A 218 2.36 -25.46 -1.45
CA LYS A 218 3.21 -24.83 -2.46
C LYS A 218 2.93 -25.36 -3.87
N THR A 219 2.08 -26.37 -4.00
CA THR A 219 1.69 -26.98 -5.28
C THR A 219 0.17 -27.02 -5.45
N PRO A 220 -0.52 -25.86 -5.44
CA PRO A 220 -1.97 -25.84 -5.54
C PRO A 220 -2.46 -26.44 -6.87
N PRO A 221 -3.63 -27.10 -6.89
CA PRO A 221 -4.56 -27.35 -5.77
C PRO A 221 -4.18 -28.58 -4.92
N TYR A 222 -3.07 -29.26 -5.22
CA TYR A 222 -2.71 -30.55 -4.65
C TYR A 222 -2.04 -30.44 -3.28
N CYS A 223 -2.12 -31.50 -2.48
CA CYS A 223 -1.41 -31.57 -1.22
C CYS A 223 0.07 -31.92 -1.41
N ASP A 224 0.96 -31.14 -0.78
CA ASP A 224 2.41 -31.33 -0.75
C ASP A 224 2.96 -31.69 0.65
N GLY A 225 2.07 -31.88 1.63
CA GLY A 225 2.46 -32.12 3.02
C GLY A 225 2.76 -30.87 3.85
N SER A 226 2.58 -29.64 3.32
CA SER A 226 2.85 -28.40 4.07
C SER A 226 2.05 -28.29 5.38
N HIS A 227 0.90 -28.96 5.48
CA HIS A 227 0.10 -29.05 6.72
C HIS A 227 0.81 -29.71 7.90
N LEU A 228 1.86 -30.51 7.67
CA LEU A 228 2.64 -31.15 8.74
C LEU A 228 3.50 -30.17 9.54
N LYS A 229 3.65 -28.94 9.05
CA LYS A 229 4.46 -27.86 9.67
C LYS A 229 3.61 -26.72 10.24
N LEU A 230 2.29 -26.91 10.33
CA LEU A 230 1.30 -25.92 10.79
C LEU A 230 0.70 -26.25 12.16
#